data_AF-A0A7W7HY82-F1
#
_entry.id   AF-A0A7W7HY82-F1
#
_cell.length_a   1.000
_cell.length_b   1.000
_cell.length_c   1.000
_cell.angle_alpha   90.00
_cell.angle_beta   90.00
_cell.angle_gamma   90.00
#
_symmetry.space_group_name_H-M   'P 1'
#
loop_
_entity.id
_entity.type
_entity.pdbx_description
1 polymer ?
#
loop_
_entity_poly.entity_id
_entity_poly.type
_entity_poly.pdbx_seq_one_letter_code
_entity_poly.pdbx_strand_id
1 'polypeptide(L)' 'MVAGTGAYHHGDDAALGAAPVLGVADGRTRTLRRRATVEDVLRSVA' A
#
# COMPACT_ATOMS: atom_id res chain seq x y z
N MET A 1 11.87 -6.41 8.53
CA MET A 1 11.55 -6.32 7.10
C MET A 1 11.46 -7.74 6.57
N VAL A 2 10.42 -8.09 5.82
CA VAL A 2 10.32 -9.42 5.19
C VAL A 2 10.87 -9.29 3.76
N ALA A 3 11.98 -9.97 3.47
CA ALA A 3 12.61 -9.95 2.15
C ALA A 3 11.74 -10.69 1.12
N GLY A 4 11.91 -10.37 -0.17
CA GLY A 4 11.17 -11.02 -1.26
C GLY A 4 9.73 -10.53 -1.46
N THR A 5 9.30 -9.49 -0.74
CA THR A 5 7.91 -9.01 -0.75
C THR A 5 7.56 -8.02 -1.88
N GLY A 6 8.50 -7.74 -2.78
CA GLY A 6 8.34 -6.71 -3.82
C GLY A 6 7.36 -7.07 -4.95
N ALA A 7 7.08 -8.35 -5.16
CA ALA A 7 6.19 -8.83 -6.22
C ALA A 7 4.95 -9.54 -5.63
N TYR A 8 3.80 -9.38 -6.30
CA TYR A 8 2.51 -10.04 -6.05
C TYR A 8 1.80 -9.70 -4.72
N HIS A 9 2.52 -9.52 -3.61
CA HIS A 9 1.91 -9.27 -2.30
C HIS A 9 0.98 -8.04 -2.26
N HIS A 10 1.37 -6.95 -2.90
CA HIS A 10 0.53 -5.74 -2.90
C HIS A 10 -0.70 -5.86 -3.83
N GLY A 11 -0.65 -6.75 -4.82
CA GLY A 11 -1.76 -7.03 -5.74
C GLY A 11 -2.82 -7.93 -5.11
N ASP A 12 -2.40 -8.78 -4.17
CA ASP A 12 -3.26 -9.73 -3.45
C ASP A 12 -3.77 -9.19 -2.11
N ASP A 13 -3.35 -7.99 -1.70
CA ASP A 13 -3.77 -7.35 -0.44
C ASP A 13 -5.28 -7.05 -0.44
N ALA A 14 -5.98 -7.42 0.64
CA ALA A 14 -7.36 -7.04 0.85
C ALA A 14 -7.51 -5.51 0.96
N ALA A 15 -8.63 -4.97 0.44
CA ALA A 15 -8.90 -3.54 0.46
C ALA A 15 -8.88 -2.94 1.89
N LEU A 16 -9.30 -3.72 2.88
CA LEU A 16 -9.22 -3.35 4.28
C LEU A 16 -7.79 -3.57 4.81
N GLY A 17 -7.10 -2.47 5.13
CA GLY A 17 -5.79 -2.54 5.79
C GLY A 17 -4.58 -2.61 4.86
N ALA A 18 -4.78 -2.47 3.54
CA ALA A 18 -3.72 -2.40 2.55
C ALA A 18 -2.62 -1.40 2.97
N ALA A 19 -1.38 -1.87 3.03
CA ALA A 19 -0.24 -1.08 3.51
C ALA A 19 0.13 0.04 2.52
N PRO A 20 0.64 1.19 2.99
CA PRO A 20 1.20 2.20 2.09
C PRO A 20 2.41 1.64 1.34
N VAL A 21 2.60 2.09 0.10
CA VAL A 21 3.79 1.73 -0.70
C VAL A 21 4.68 2.96 -0.77
N LEU A 22 5.93 2.78 -0.35
CA LEU A 22 6.96 3.82 -0.40
C LEU A 22 8.00 3.45 -1.47
N GLY A 23 8.40 4.42 -2.27
CA GLY A 23 9.54 4.33 -3.17
C GLY A 23 10.73 5.03 -2.55
N VAL A 24 11.91 4.44 -2.66
CA VAL A 24 13.17 5.04 -2.23
C VAL A 24 14.09 5.16 -3.44
N ALA A 25 14.58 6.37 -3.70
CA ALA A 25 15.55 6.66 -4.76
C ALA A 25 16.48 7.79 -4.30
N ASP A 26 17.78 7.66 -4.56
CA ASP A 26 18.79 8.67 -4.21
C ASP A 26 18.74 9.14 -2.74
N GLY A 27 18.53 8.19 -1.82
CA GLY A 27 18.41 8.46 -0.38
C GLY A 27 17.14 9.21 0.03
N ARG A 28 16.21 9.45 -0.89
CA ARG A 28 14.92 10.10 -0.64
C ARG A 28 13.78 9.11 -0.71
N THR A 29 12.79 9.32 0.14
CA THR A 29 11.57 8.51 0.21
C THR A 29 10.38 9.30 -0.34
N ARG A 30 9.53 8.65 -1.13
CA ARG A 30 8.24 9.19 -1.56
C ARG A 30 7.13 8.18 -1.40
N THR A 31 5.92 8.65 -1.12
CA THR A 31 4.72 7.80 -1.11
C THR A 31 4.28 7.53 -2.54
N LEU A 32 4.25 6.25 -2.94
CA LEU A 32 3.73 5.81 -4.24
C LEU A 32 2.25 5.45 -4.14
N ARG A 33 1.84 4.85 -3.02
CA ARG A 33 0.44 4.55 -2.69
C ARG A 33 0.18 4.90 -1.23
N ARG A 34 -0.83 5.73 -0.96
CA ARG A 34 -1.26 6.03 0.41
C ARG A 34 -1.96 4.82 1.02
N ARG A 35 -1.91 4.71 2.35
CA ARG A 35 -2.76 3.78 3.09
C ARG A 35 -4.22 4.18 2.89
N ALA A 36 -5.08 3.20 2.60
CA ALA A 36 -6.53 3.43 2.56
C ALA A 36 -7.05 3.80 3.96
N THR A 37 -7.95 4.77 4.02
CA THR A 37 -8.64 5.15 5.27
C THR A 37 -9.95 4.37 5.40
N VAL A 38 -10.63 4.50 6.55
CA VAL A 38 -11.95 3.90 6.76
C VAL A 38 -12.96 4.44 5.74
N GLU A 39 -12.91 5.73 5.43
CA GLU A 39 -13.78 6.40 4.47
C GLU A 39 -13.57 5.89 3.04
N ASP A 40 -12.32 5.57 2.66
CA ASP A 40 -12.01 4.97 1.37
C ASP A 40 -12.67 3.59 1.23
N VAL A 41 -12.61 2.78 2.29
CA VAL A 41 -13.23 1.45 2.33
C VAL A 41 -14.74 1.55 2.25
N LEU A 42 -15.35 2.42 3.07
CA LEU A 42 -16.80 2.64 3.06
C LEU A 42 -17.31 3.09 1.69
N ARG A 43 -16.53 3.86 0.94
CA ARG A 43 -16.88 4.28 -0.43
C ARG A 43 -16.81 3.14 -1.46
N SER A 44 -16.00 2.12 -1.24
CA SER A 44 -15.84 1.00 -2.18
C SER A 44 -16.92 -0.08 -2.07
N VAL A 45 -17.72 -0.06 -1.00
CA VAL A 45 -18.78 -1.06 -0.72
C VAL A 45 -20.19 -0.48 -0.77
N ALA A 46 -20.32 0.83 -0.96
CA ALA A 46 -21.59 1.54 -1.15
C ALA A 46 -21.92 1.63 -2.65
#